data_AF-A0A921QD13-F1
#
_entry.id   AF-A0A921QD13-F1
#
_cell.length_a   1.000
_cell.length_b   1.000
_cell.length_c   1.000
_cell.angle_alpha   90.00
_cell.angle_beta   90.00
_cell.angle_gamma   90.00
#
_symmetry.space_group_name_H-M   'P 1'
#
loop_
_entity.id
_entity.type
_entity.pdbx_description
1 polymer ?
#
loop_
_entity_poly.entity_id
_entity_poly.type
_entity_poly.pdbx_seq_one_letter_code
_entity_poly.pdbx_strand_id
1 'polypeptide(L)'
;MEPRIGNRFRVGRKLGSGSFGEIYLGTNVQTNEEVAIKLENVKTKHPQLLYESKLYRILQGGTGIPNVKWFGVEGDYNVLVMDLLGPSLEDLFSFCNRKLSLKTVLMLADQMINRVEFVHSKSFLHRDIKPDNFLMGLGKRANQVYVIDFGLAKKYRDTSTHQHIPYRENKNLTGTARYASVNTHLGIEQSRRDDMESLGYVLMYFLRGSLPWQGLKAGNKKQKYEKISERKIATSTEALCRGYPTEFASYFHYCRSLRFEDAPDYQYLKRLFRDLFIREGFQFDYVFDWTILKYQQAQMTTAPTRAIAPPVGQSSGMAPVANNNRHSGTEEGRRSGWSDMDPTRRQAPPPVINAGSLAKQKSPVRPETSTSKDAVFDFFGTFKRIFKAACCL
;
A
#
# COMPACT_ATOMS: atom_id res chain seq x y z
N MET A 1 -22.36 11.88 31.86
CA MET A 1 -22.75 11.21 30.59
C MET A 1 -21.49 11.00 29.77
N GLU A 2 -21.32 9.85 29.13
CA GLU A 2 -20.24 9.67 28.14
C GLU A 2 -20.37 10.72 27.02
N PRO A 3 -19.26 11.28 26.51
CA PRO A 3 -19.30 12.30 25.46
C PRO A 3 -19.93 11.73 24.19
N ARG A 4 -20.94 12.46 23.68
CA ARG A 4 -21.67 12.11 22.45
C ARG A 4 -21.54 13.23 21.44
N ILE A 5 -21.38 12.86 20.17
CA ILE A 5 -21.32 13.75 19.02
C ILE A 5 -22.66 13.68 18.28
N GLY A 6 -23.25 14.84 17.98
CA GLY A 6 -24.52 14.96 17.27
C GLY A 6 -25.65 14.17 17.91
N ASN A 7 -25.60 13.98 19.24
CA ASN A 7 -26.47 13.11 20.05
C ASN A 7 -26.60 11.66 19.56
N ARG A 8 -25.74 11.20 18.66
CA ARG A 8 -25.87 9.91 17.94
C ARG A 8 -24.64 9.04 18.01
N PHE A 9 -23.45 9.61 18.18
CA PHE A 9 -22.20 8.85 18.12
C PHE A 9 -21.46 8.95 19.46
N ARG A 10 -21.24 7.81 20.11
CA ARG A 10 -20.36 7.70 21.28
C ARG A 10 -18.91 7.71 20.80
N VAL A 11 -18.07 8.56 21.39
CA VAL A 11 -16.64 8.60 21.11
C VAL A 11 -15.93 7.54 21.94
N GLY A 12 -15.13 6.71 21.28
CA GLY A 12 -14.32 5.65 21.89
C GLY A 12 -12.84 5.98 21.93
N ARG A 13 -11.99 4.96 21.79
CA ARG A 13 -10.53 5.13 21.83
C ARG A 13 -10.00 5.92 20.63
N LYS A 14 -8.91 6.66 20.84
CA LYS A 14 -8.13 7.28 19.76
C LYS A 14 -7.50 6.21 18.88
N LEU A 15 -7.67 6.36 17.57
CA LEU A 15 -7.12 5.48 16.54
C LEU A 15 -5.80 6.02 15.98
N GLY A 16 -5.74 7.34 15.81
CA GLY A 16 -4.57 8.03 15.25
C GLY A 16 -4.65 9.55 15.40
N SER A 17 -3.62 10.24 14.95
CA SER A 17 -3.58 11.70 14.83
C SER A 17 -2.56 12.09 13.77
N GLY A 18 -2.87 13.09 12.96
CA GLY A 18 -1.92 13.64 11.99
C GLY A 18 -2.10 15.14 11.81
N SER A 19 -1.58 15.68 10.70
CA SER A 19 -1.59 17.12 10.41
C SER A 19 -2.98 17.76 10.33
N PHE A 20 -4.01 16.95 10.13
CA PHE A 20 -5.38 17.40 9.87
C PHE A 20 -6.35 17.06 11.01
N GLY A 21 -5.82 16.72 12.19
CA GLY A 21 -6.62 16.45 13.38
C GLY A 21 -6.44 15.05 13.96
N GLU A 22 -7.34 14.70 14.86
CA GLU A 22 -7.34 13.45 15.62
C GLU A 22 -8.43 12.52 15.11
N ILE A 23 -8.18 11.21 15.13
CA ILE A 23 -9.10 10.19 14.65
C ILE A 23 -9.46 9.27 15.80
N TYR A 24 -10.75 9.04 15.99
CA TYR A 24 -11.31 8.21 17.06
C TYR A 24 -12.20 7.11 16.49
N LEU A 25 -12.23 5.98 17.18
CA LEU A 25 -13.28 4.99 17.00
C LEU A 25 -14.56 5.58 17.58
N GLY A 26 -15.66 5.51 16.86
CA GLY A 26 -16.97 5.84 17.36
C GLY A 26 -17.94 4.68 17.25
N THR A 27 -19.07 4.80 17.94
CA THR A 27 -20.19 3.86 17.80
C THR A 27 -21.49 4.65 17.66
N ASN A 28 -22.25 4.38 16.61
CA ASN A 28 -23.62 4.86 16.49
C ASN A 28 -24.47 4.18 17.56
N VAL A 29 -25.05 4.97 18.47
CA VAL A 29 -25.74 4.44 19.65
C VAL A 29 -27.09 3.78 19.32
N GLN A 30 -27.64 4.03 18.14
CA GLN A 30 -28.91 3.44 17.71
C GLN A 30 -28.69 2.10 16.98
N THR A 31 -27.66 2.03 16.14
CA THR A 31 -27.41 0.86 15.28
C THR A 31 -26.29 -0.04 15.78
N ASN A 32 -25.54 0.39 16.81
CA ASN A 32 -24.28 -0.21 17.25
C ASN A 32 -23.20 -0.30 16.15
N GLU A 33 -23.37 0.42 15.05
CA GLU A 33 -22.40 0.47 13.97
C GLU A 33 -21.14 1.24 14.42
N GLU A 34 -19.97 0.66 14.18
CA GLU A 34 -18.71 1.35 14.40
C GLU A 34 -18.37 2.32 13.26
N VAL A 35 -17.82 3.47 13.63
CA VAL A 35 -17.52 4.57 12.74
C VAL A 35 -16.13 5.13 13.02
N ALA A 36 -15.56 5.84 12.06
CA ALA A 36 -14.40 6.69 12.29
C ALA A 36 -14.87 8.13 12.52
N ILE A 37 -14.33 8.79 13.55
CA ILE A 37 -14.63 10.18 13.91
C ILE A 37 -13.35 10.99 13.79
N LYS A 38 -13.30 11.92 12.82
CA LYS A 38 -12.22 12.88 12.65
C LYS A 38 -12.59 14.19 13.34
N LEU A 39 -11.71 14.68 14.19
CA LEU A 39 -11.85 15.92 14.96
C LEU A 39 -10.77 16.92 14.53
N GLU A 40 -11.19 18.11 14.16
CA GLU A 40 -10.30 19.25 13.84
C GLU A 40 -10.66 20.41 14.75
N ASN A 41 -9.68 20.97 15.48
CA ASN A 41 -9.92 22.13 16.32
C ASN A 41 -10.30 23.35 15.45
N VAL A 42 -11.40 24.03 15.78
CA VAL A 42 -11.90 25.19 15.01
C VAL A 42 -10.94 26.37 14.99
N LYS A 43 -10.01 26.44 15.95
CA LYS A 43 -8.99 27.50 16.08
C LYS A 43 -7.72 27.19 15.26
N THR A 44 -7.68 26.08 14.51
CA THR A 44 -6.55 25.78 13.64
C THR A 44 -6.37 26.87 12.58
N LYS A 45 -5.12 27.17 12.21
CA LYS A 45 -4.80 28.25 11.24
C LYS A 45 -5.39 28.01 9.86
N HIS A 46 -5.55 26.74 9.48
CA HIS A 46 -6.00 26.33 8.15
C HIS A 46 -7.03 25.19 8.29
N PRO A 47 -8.29 25.49 8.62
CA PRO A 47 -9.32 24.47 8.77
C PRO A 47 -9.68 23.87 7.41
N GLN A 48 -9.70 22.54 7.33
CA GLN A 48 -9.88 21.78 6.09
C GLN A 48 -11.07 20.81 6.18
N LEU A 49 -11.54 20.47 7.38
CA LEU A 49 -12.48 19.37 7.55
C LEU A 49 -13.87 19.64 6.93
N LEU A 50 -14.31 20.90 6.90
CA LEU A 50 -15.52 21.31 6.19
C LEU A 50 -15.38 21.16 4.67
N TYR A 51 -14.22 21.51 4.12
CA TYR A 51 -13.95 21.35 2.70
C TYR A 51 -13.91 19.86 2.32
N GLU A 52 -13.18 19.08 3.12
CA GLU A 52 -13.09 17.63 2.97
C GLU A 52 -14.46 16.96 3.03
N SER A 53 -15.34 17.33 3.96
CA SER A 53 -16.69 16.75 4.08
C SER A 53 -17.57 17.02 2.86
N LYS A 54 -17.49 18.23 2.29
CA LYS A 54 -18.19 18.58 1.04
C LYS A 54 -17.66 17.77 -0.13
N LEU A 55 -16.35 17.56 -0.20
CA LEU A 55 -15.73 16.80 -1.27
C LEU A 55 -16.11 15.30 -1.21
N TYR A 56 -16.11 14.68 -0.02
CA TYR A 56 -16.64 13.32 0.11
C TYR A 56 -18.08 13.18 -0.40
N ARG A 57 -18.95 14.16 -0.17
CA ARG A 57 -20.33 14.14 -0.70
C ARG A 57 -20.37 14.16 -2.23
N ILE A 58 -19.45 14.88 -2.88
CA ILE A 58 -19.31 14.88 -4.35
C ILE A 58 -18.82 13.51 -4.86
N LEU A 59 -17.93 12.87 -4.11
CA LEU A 59 -17.31 11.60 -4.45
C LEU A 59 -18.16 10.37 -4.06
N GLN A 60 -19.24 10.57 -3.30
CA GLN A 60 -20.09 9.51 -2.77
C GLN A 60 -20.67 8.63 -3.87
N GLY A 61 -20.76 7.32 -3.60
CA GLY A 61 -21.12 6.29 -4.57
C GLY A 61 -19.95 5.78 -5.41
N GLY A 62 -18.77 6.43 -5.34
CA GLY A 62 -17.54 5.94 -5.94
C GLY A 62 -17.03 4.65 -5.30
N THR A 63 -16.53 3.72 -6.11
CA THR A 63 -15.89 2.51 -5.59
C THR A 63 -14.63 2.88 -4.79
N GLY A 64 -14.60 2.47 -3.53
CA GLY A 64 -13.49 2.76 -2.61
C GLY A 64 -13.45 4.19 -2.10
N ILE A 65 -14.60 4.86 -2.04
CA ILE A 65 -14.79 6.10 -1.31
C ILE A 65 -15.60 5.79 -0.03
N PRO A 66 -15.11 6.14 1.17
CA PRO A 66 -15.89 5.95 2.39
C PRO A 66 -17.08 6.91 2.43
N ASN A 67 -18.20 6.47 3.02
CA ASN A 67 -19.37 7.32 3.15
C ASN A 67 -19.24 8.26 4.35
N VAL A 68 -19.67 9.51 4.17
CA VAL A 68 -19.86 10.45 5.27
C VAL A 68 -21.21 10.19 5.90
N LYS A 69 -21.21 9.90 7.20
CA LYS A 69 -22.42 9.67 8.00
C LYS A 69 -22.92 10.95 8.65
N TRP A 70 -22.00 11.82 9.07
CA TRP A 70 -22.34 13.10 9.68
C TRP A 70 -21.18 14.08 9.60
N PHE A 71 -21.52 15.37 9.54
CA PHE A 71 -20.57 16.47 9.73
C PHE A 71 -21.26 17.57 10.54
N GLY A 72 -20.52 18.20 11.46
CA GLY A 72 -20.99 19.34 12.23
C GLY A 72 -19.90 19.94 13.11
N VAL A 73 -20.28 20.94 13.90
CA VAL A 73 -19.41 21.59 14.88
C VAL A 73 -19.92 21.22 16.27
N GLU A 74 -19.04 20.73 17.14
CA GLU A 74 -19.32 20.35 18.52
C GLU A 74 -18.28 21.01 19.43
N GLY A 75 -18.70 22.01 20.20
CA GLY A 75 -17.79 22.83 21.01
C GLY A 75 -16.68 23.46 20.17
N ASP A 76 -15.43 23.19 20.54
CA ASP A 76 -14.22 23.72 19.87
C ASP A 76 -13.76 22.85 18.67
N TYR A 77 -14.58 21.93 18.16
CA TYR A 77 -14.19 21.00 17.10
C TYR A 77 -15.15 20.98 15.92
N ASN A 78 -14.59 21.05 14.71
CA ASN A 78 -15.22 20.49 13.52
C ASN A 78 -15.13 18.97 13.61
N VAL A 79 -16.21 18.29 13.27
CA VAL A 79 -16.33 16.84 13.41
C VAL A 79 -16.84 16.22 12.11
N LEU A 80 -16.14 15.19 11.65
CA LEU A 80 -16.53 14.38 10.50
C LEU A 80 -16.64 12.91 10.91
N VAL A 81 -17.84 12.36 10.79
CA VAL A 81 -18.13 10.94 11.05
C VAL A 81 -18.28 10.22 9.72
N MET A 82 -17.54 9.13 9.54
CA MET A 82 -17.51 8.35 8.30
C MET A 82 -17.41 6.84 8.57
N ASP A 83 -17.56 6.04 7.52
CA ASP A 83 -17.35 4.60 7.56
C ASP A 83 -16.00 4.26 8.21
N LEU A 84 -16.01 3.30 9.15
CA LEU A 84 -14.77 2.72 9.66
C LEU A 84 -14.17 1.80 8.56
N LEU A 85 -12.88 1.95 8.32
CA LEU A 85 -12.11 1.12 7.39
C LEU A 85 -11.08 0.25 8.14
N GLY A 86 -10.44 -0.64 7.39
CA GLY A 86 -9.36 -1.49 7.87
C GLY A 86 -8.02 -0.75 7.97
N PRO A 87 -6.90 -1.50 8.03
CA PRO A 87 -5.56 -0.91 8.11
C PRO A 87 -5.20 -0.15 6.83
N SER A 88 -4.29 0.82 6.97
CA SER A 88 -3.67 1.48 5.82
C SER A 88 -2.70 0.56 5.09
N LEU A 89 -2.33 0.91 3.86
CA LEU A 89 -1.29 0.17 3.14
C LEU A 89 0.10 0.35 3.79
N GLU A 90 0.38 1.44 4.52
CA GLU A 90 1.63 1.55 5.31
C GLU A 90 1.66 0.58 6.50
N ASP A 91 0.53 0.40 7.17
CA ASP A 91 0.39 -0.58 8.27
C ASP A 91 0.62 -1.99 7.76
N LEU A 92 -0.05 -2.35 6.66
CA LEU A 92 0.05 -3.66 6.03
C LEU A 92 1.45 -3.91 5.46
N PHE A 93 2.07 -2.88 4.91
CA PHE A 93 3.46 -2.93 4.47
C PHE A 93 4.41 -3.22 5.64
N SER A 94 4.22 -2.54 6.76
CA SER A 94 5.01 -2.77 7.98
C SER A 94 4.79 -4.18 8.54
N PHE A 95 3.55 -4.68 8.50
CA PHE A 95 3.22 -6.07 8.87
C PHE A 95 3.91 -7.11 7.98
N CYS A 96 4.06 -6.81 6.69
CA CYS A 96 4.74 -7.66 5.72
C CYS A 96 6.26 -7.41 5.70
N ASN A 97 6.86 -7.02 6.84
CA ASN A 97 8.30 -6.75 6.97
C ASN A 97 8.84 -5.74 5.94
N ARG A 98 8.02 -4.75 5.58
CA ARG A 98 8.37 -3.63 4.71
C ARG A 98 8.87 -4.07 3.33
N LYS A 99 8.29 -5.13 2.77
CA LYS A 99 8.46 -5.50 1.36
C LYS A 99 7.26 -6.29 0.89
N LEU A 100 6.62 -5.84 -0.19
CA LEU A 100 5.50 -6.57 -0.80
C LEU A 100 5.98 -7.38 -2.01
N SER A 101 5.33 -8.51 -2.23
CA SER A 101 5.51 -9.33 -3.43
C SER A 101 5.03 -8.59 -4.68
N LEU A 102 5.59 -8.95 -5.83
CA LEU A 102 5.16 -8.41 -7.12
C LEU A 102 3.65 -8.62 -7.34
N LYS A 103 3.13 -9.82 -7.04
CA LYS A 103 1.71 -10.14 -7.13
C LYS A 103 0.85 -9.15 -6.33
N THR A 104 1.19 -8.90 -5.07
CA THR A 104 0.48 -7.95 -4.21
C THR A 104 0.54 -6.53 -4.78
N VAL A 105 1.71 -6.06 -5.21
CA VAL A 105 1.87 -4.70 -5.76
C VAL A 105 1.05 -4.51 -7.04
N LEU A 106 1.01 -5.50 -7.93
CA LEU A 106 0.24 -5.42 -9.18
C LEU A 106 -1.27 -5.42 -8.93
N MET A 107 -1.78 -6.22 -7.98
CA MET A 107 -3.20 -6.18 -7.58
C MET A 107 -3.57 -4.84 -6.94
N LEU A 108 -2.67 -4.25 -6.15
CA LEU A 108 -2.85 -2.92 -5.59
C LEU A 108 -2.83 -1.84 -6.67
N ALA A 109 -1.89 -1.90 -7.61
CA ALA A 109 -1.75 -0.93 -8.69
C ALA A 109 -3.03 -0.79 -9.51
N ASP A 110 -3.68 -1.90 -9.87
CA ASP A 110 -4.96 -1.89 -10.59
C ASP A 110 -6.03 -1.08 -9.83
N GLN A 111 -6.22 -1.37 -8.53
CA GLN A 111 -7.22 -0.67 -7.73
C GLN A 111 -6.86 0.80 -7.47
N MET A 112 -5.60 1.09 -7.16
CA MET A 112 -5.14 2.44 -6.84
C MET A 112 -5.23 3.38 -8.05
N ILE A 113 -4.89 2.90 -9.25
CA ILE A 113 -5.08 3.67 -10.50
C ILE A 113 -6.57 4.00 -10.68
N ASN A 114 -7.45 3.01 -10.49
CA ASN A 114 -8.91 3.23 -10.57
C ASN A 114 -9.40 4.27 -9.53
N ARG A 115 -8.83 4.32 -8.31
CA ARG A 115 -9.19 5.35 -7.31
C ARG A 115 -8.78 6.75 -7.78
N VAL A 116 -7.56 6.90 -8.25
CA VAL A 116 -7.04 8.19 -8.72
C VAL A 116 -7.80 8.65 -9.97
N GLU A 117 -8.06 7.75 -10.93
CA GLU A 117 -8.91 7.98 -12.09
C GLU A 117 -10.32 8.47 -11.69
N PHE A 118 -10.95 7.81 -10.71
CA PHE A 118 -12.27 8.23 -10.23
C PHE A 118 -12.27 9.64 -9.65
N VAL A 119 -11.29 9.98 -8.80
CA VAL A 119 -11.15 11.33 -8.22
C VAL A 119 -10.95 12.37 -9.33
N HIS A 120 -10.10 12.07 -10.31
CA HIS A 120 -9.89 12.92 -11.49
C HIS A 120 -11.15 13.08 -12.35
N SER A 121 -11.97 12.04 -12.49
CA SER A 121 -13.23 12.09 -13.23
C SER A 121 -14.22 13.08 -12.61
N LYS A 122 -14.15 13.26 -11.28
CA LYS A 122 -14.94 14.23 -10.51
C LYS A 122 -14.32 15.64 -10.50
N SER A 123 -13.32 15.89 -11.34
CA SER A 123 -12.64 17.18 -11.52
C SER A 123 -11.74 17.63 -10.37
N PHE A 124 -11.33 16.71 -9.49
CA PHE A 124 -10.40 16.99 -8.38
C PHE A 124 -9.09 16.23 -8.54
N LEU A 125 -8.01 16.81 -8.04
CA LEU A 125 -6.73 16.15 -7.76
C LEU A 125 -6.69 15.78 -6.28
N HIS A 126 -6.01 14.69 -5.96
CA HIS A 126 -5.78 14.26 -4.58
C HIS A 126 -4.65 15.04 -3.91
N ARG A 127 -3.50 15.18 -4.58
CA ARG A 127 -2.30 15.95 -4.17
C ARG A 127 -1.51 15.45 -2.96
N ASP A 128 -1.96 14.38 -2.30
CA ASP A 128 -1.20 13.67 -1.26
C ASP A 128 -1.30 12.15 -1.39
N ILE A 129 -0.93 11.63 -2.56
CA ILE A 129 -0.87 10.18 -2.82
C ILE A 129 0.28 9.57 -2.01
N LYS A 130 -0.08 8.74 -1.02
CA LYS A 130 0.84 8.05 -0.11
C LYS A 130 0.19 6.78 0.46
N PRO A 131 0.97 5.77 0.93
CA PRO A 131 0.43 4.52 1.47
C PRO A 131 -0.59 4.71 2.59
N ASP A 132 -0.39 5.71 3.45
CA ASP A 132 -1.27 6.03 4.59
C ASP A 132 -2.68 6.47 4.17
N ASN A 133 -2.84 6.99 2.94
CA ASN A 133 -4.12 7.46 2.41
C ASN A 133 -4.85 6.38 1.59
N PHE A 134 -4.32 5.16 1.57
CA PHE A 134 -5.02 4.00 1.00
C PHE A 134 -5.26 2.96 2.08
N LEU A 135 -6.53 2.61 2.31
CA LEU A 135 -6.93 1.68 3.36
C LEU A 135 -7.66 0.49 2.76
N MET A 136 -7.56 -0.69 3.39
CA MET A 136 -8.39 -1.82 3.01
C MET A 136 -9.79 -1.69 3.63
N GLY A 137 -10.82 -2.21 2.97
CA GLY A 137 -12.16 -2.30 3.54
C GLY A 137 -12.24 -3.33 4.69
N LEU A 138 -13.39 -3.35 5.37
CA LEU A 138 -13.71 -4.31 6.43
C LEU A 138 -14.67 -5.40 5.94
N GLY A 139 -14.64 -6.55 6.60
CA GLY A 139 -15.52 -7.71 6.37
C GLY A 139 -15.54 -8.14 4.91
N LYS A 140 -16.73 -8.17 4.29
CA LYS A 140 -16.91 -8.53 2.88
C LYS A 140 -16.18 -7.63 1.88
N ARG A 141 -15.68 -6.46 2.32
CA ARG A 141 -14.94 -5.49 1.50
C ARG A 141 -13.42 -5.54 1.77
N ALA A 142 -12.94 -6.59 2.44
CA ALA A 142 -11.53 -6.80 2.80
C ALA A 142 -10.55 -6.72 1.63
N ASN A 143 -11.01 -7.07 0.42
CA ASN A 143 -10.21 -7.07 -0.80
C ASN A 143 -10.24 -5.73 -1.55
N GLN A 144 -11.03 -4.76 -1.08
CA GLN A 144 -11.21 -3.47 -1.72
C GLN A 144 -10.32 -2.41 -1.10
N VAL A 145 -9.52 -1.75 -1.94
CA VAL A 145 -8.75 -0.56 -1.56
C VAL A 145 -9.67 0.65 -1.52
N TYR A 146 -9.52 1.50 -0.53
CA TYR A 146 -10.18 2.79 -0.38
C TYR A 146 -9.15 3.91 -0.45
N VAL A 147 -9.55 5.08 -0.93
CA VAL A 147 -8.75 6.32 -0.85
C VAL A 147 -9.40 7.27 0.15
N ILE A 148 -8.59 7.91 0.99
CA ILE A 148 -9.02 8.83 2.05
C ILE A 148 -8.19 10.12 2.04
N ASP A 149 -8.58 11.06 2.90
CA ASP A 149 -7.89 12.32 3.19
C ASP A 149 -7.84 13.30 2.01
N PHE A 150 -8.97 13.97 1.79
CA PHE A 150 -9.10 14.99 0.75
C PHE A 150 -8.80 16.42 1.25
N GLY A 151 -8.12 16.57 2.40
CA GLY A 151 -7.80 17.88 2.97
C GLY A 151 -6.93 18.77 2.06
N LEU A 152 -6.07 18.15 1.25
CA LEU A 152 -5.19 18.83 0.28
C LEU A 152 -5.71 18.81 -1.16
N ALA A 153 -6.85 18.15 -1.40
CA ALA A 153 -7.42 17.98 -2.72
C ALA A 153 -7.81 19.33 -3.34
N LYS A 154 -7.76 19.42 -4.66
CA LYS A 154 -8.03 20.68 -5.38
C LYS A 154 -8.74 20.44 -6.70
N LYS A 155 -9.73 21.26 -7.01
CA LYS A 155 -10.39 21.26 -8.33
C LYS A 155 -9.38 21.68 -9.41
N TYR A 156 -9.17 20.85 -10.45
CA TYR A 156 -8.24 21.14 -11.54
C TYR A 156 -8.91 21.53 -12.86
N ARG A 157 -10.22 21.35 -12.95
CA ARG A 157 -10.99 21.80 -14.11
C ARG A 157 -12.38 22.21 -13.67
N ASP A 158 -13.01 23.07 -14.47
CA ASP A 158 -14.42 23.35 -14.28
C ASP A 158 -15.26 22.06 -14.43
N THR A 159 -16.32 21.93 -13.62
CA THR A 159 -17.15 20.73 -13.61
C THR A 159 -18.11 20.67 -14.81
N SER A 160 -18.42 21.80 -15.42
CA SER A 160 -19.36 21.92 -16.54
C SER A 160 -18.64 22.07 -17.87
N THR A 161 -17.67 22.99 -17.98
CA THR A 161 -16.94 23.26 -19.23
C THR A 161 -15.70 22.37 -19.40
N HIS A 162 -15.26 21.71 -18.32
CA HIS A 162 -13.99 20.97 -18.28
C HIS A 162 -12.75 21.78 -18.65
N GLN A 163 -12.84 23.11 -18.62
CA GLN A 163 -11.69 23.99 -18.78
C GLN A 163 -10.68 23.75 -17.64
N HIS A 164 -9.44 23.42 -18.01
CA HIS A 164 -8.37 23.13 -17.06
C HIS A 164 -7.92 24.42 -16.35
N ILE A 165 -7.44 24.29 -15.10
CA ILE A 165 -6.77 25.40 -14.40
C ILE A 165 -5.52 25.83 -15.18
N PRO A 166 -5.15 27.12 -15.16
CA PRO A 166 -3.95 27.58 -15.85
C PRO A 166 -2.68 27.06 -15.17
N TYR A 167 -1.63 26.88 -15.97
CA TYR A 167 -0.28 26.59 -15.48
C TYR A 167 0.23 27.72 -14.58
N ARG A 168 0.90 27.36 -13.47
CA ARG A 168 1.52 28.30 -12.52
C ARG A 168 2.80 27.72 -11.94
N GLU A 169 3.74 28.60 -11.62
CA GLU A 169 5.00 28.26 -10.93
C GLU A 169 5.06 28.95 -9.56
N ASN A 170 6.20 28.83 -8.87
CA ASN A 170 6.45 29.42 -7.56
C ASN A 170 5.45 28.97 -6.47
N LYS A 171 4.95 27.74 -6.58
CA LYS A 171 4.07 27.11 -5.59
C LYS A 171 4.90 26.54 -4.44
N ASN A 172 4.35 26.61 -3.24
CA ASN A 172 4.89 25.87 -2.09
C ASN A 172 4.66 24.36 -2.27
N LEU A 173 5.63 23.56 -1.83
CA LEU A 173 5.49 22.12 -1.75
C LEU A 173 4.26 21.78 -0.90
N THR A 174 3.32 21.05 -1.51
CA THR A 174 2.12 20.52 -0.83
C THR A 174 2.13 19.00 -0.94
N GLY A 175 1.67 18.34 0.11
CA GLY A 175 1.70 16.88 0.23
C GLY A 175 3.03 16.37 0.81
N THR A 176 3.19 15.05 0.77
CA THR A 176 4.31 14.36 1.39
C THR A 176 5.54 14.35 0.47
N ALA A 177 6.59 15.09 0.84
CA ALA A 177 7.81 15.25 0.02
C ALA A 177 8.44 13.94 -0.50
N ARG A 178 8.29 12.83 0.25
CA ARG A 178 8.77 11.50 -0.17
C ARG A 178 8.11 11.02 -1.46
N TYR A 179 6.82 11.26 -1.63
CA TYR A 179 6.02 10.77 -2.75
C TYR A 179 5.67 11.88 -3.75
N ALA A 180 5.83 13.16 -3.41
CA ALA A 180 5.58 14.27 -4.32
C ALA A 180 6.33 14.16 -5.67
N SER A 181 5.68 14.54 -6.77
CA SER A 181 6.29 14.57 -8.11
C SER A 181 7.51 15.51 -8.19
N VAL A 182 8.36 15.33 -9.19
CA VAL A 182 9.48 16.25 -9.45
C VAL A 182 8.96 17.66 -9.70
N ASN A 183 7.89 17.83 -10.49
CA ASN A 183 7.26 19.13 -10.74
C ASN A 183 6.80 19.83 -9.45
N THR A 184 6.27 19.07 -8.49
CA THR A 184 5.85 19.61 -7.18
C THR A 184 7.04 20.17 -6.40
N HIS A 185 8.20 19.52 -6.47
CA HIS A 185 9.43 20.04 -5.85
C HIS A 185 9.97 21.29 -6.57
N LEU A 186 9.75 21.39 -7.88
CA LEU A 186 10.10 22.56 -8.69
C LEU A 186 9.11 23.73 -8.52
N GLY A 187 8.10 23.60 -7.65
CA GLY A 187 7.12 24.65 -7.40
C GLY A 187 6.13 24.85 -8.56
N ILE A 188 5.97 23.85 -9.42
CA ILE A 188 4.96 23.86 -10.48
C ILE A 188 3.61 23.44 -9.89
N GLU A 189 2.53 24.09 -10.32
CA GLU A 189 1.16 23.72 -9.95
C GLU A 189 0.88 22.26 -10.31
N GLN A 190 0.25 21.53 -9.40
CA GLN A 190 -0.04 20.13 -9.61
C GLN A 190 -1.22 19.95 -10.57
N SER A 191 -1.15 18.87 -11.34
CA SER A 191 -2.16 18.39 -12.28
C SER A 191 -2.29 16.87 -12.17
N ARG A 192 -3.10 16.25 -13.04
CA ARG A 192 -3.36 14.80 -13.00
C ARG A 192 -2.08 13.96 -13.09
N ARG A 193 -1.07 14.40 -13.85
CA ARG A 193 0.20 13.69 -14.00
C ARG A 193 0.98 13.56 -12.70
N ASP A 194 0.78 14.50 -11.77
CA ASP A 194 1.52 14.55 -10.51
C ASP A 194 1.00 13.53 -9.50
N ASP A 195 -0.33 13.31 -9.45
CA ASP A 195 -0.93 12.22 -8.67
C ASP A 195 -0.48 10.84 -9.22
N MET A 196 -0.39 10.70 -10.55
CA MET A 196 0.08 9.46 -11.19
C MET A 196 1.57 9.21 -10.94
N GLU A 197 2.44 10.21 -11.09
CA GLU A 197 3.87 10.06 -10.76
C GLU A 197 4.07 9.69 -9.28
N SER A 198 3.30 10.32 -8.39
CA SER A 198 3.31 10.02 -6.95
C SER A 198 2.92 8.57 -6.68
N LEU A 199 1.89 8.06 -7.37
CA LEU A 199 1.49 6.65 -7.30
C LEU A 199 2.61 5.72 -7.75
N GLY A 200 3.33 6.05 -8.82
CA GLY A 200 4.51 5.30 -9.26
C GLY A 200 5.57 5.18 -8.15
N TYR A 201 5.85 6.28 -7.43
CA TYR A 201 6.76 6.24 -6.29
C TYR A 201 6.26 5.36 -5.14
N VAL A 202 4.94 5.35 -4.88
CA VAL A 202 4.34 4.45 -3.89
C VAL A 202 4.50 2.98 -4.28
N LEU A 203 4.26 2.63 -5.55
CA LEU A 203 4.44 1.25 -6.04
C LEU A 203 5.90 0.79 -5.92
N MET A 204 6.86 1.65 -6.31
CA MET A 204 8.28 1.35 -6.15
C MET A 204 8.69 1.26 -4.68
N TYR A 205 8.11 2.07 -3.80
CA TYR A 205 8.35 1.99 -2.37
C TYR A 205 7.95 0.61 -1.80
N PHE A 206 6.78 0.09 -2.20
CA PHE A 206 6.33 -1.24 -1.76
C PHE A 206 7.23 -2.37 -2.25
N LEU A 207 7.69 -2.32 -3.50
CA LEU A 207 8.59 -3.33 -4.05
C LEU A 207 10.00 -3.29 -3.45
N ARG A 208 10.52 -2.08 -3.25
CA ARG A 208 11.92 -1.85 -2.84
C ARG A 208 12.14 -1.89 -1.34
N GLY A 209 11.09 -1.69 -0.55
CA GLY A 209 11.20 -1.47 0.89
C GLY A 209 11.49 -0.02 1.29
N SER A 210 12.20 0.71 0.41
CA SER A 210 12.50 2.13 0.56
C SER A 210 12.82 2.80 -0.77
N LEU A 211 12.70 4.12 -0.79
CA LEU A 211 13.07 5.00 -1.89
C LEU A 211 14.47 5.60 -1.66
N PRO A 212 15.27 5.84 -2.72
CA PRO A 212 16.67 6.31 -2.60
C PRO A 212 16.87 7.67 -1.91
N TRP A 213 15.79 8.43 -1.74
CA TRP A 213 15.77 9.75 -1.08
C TRP A 213 15.23 9.69 0.36
N GLN A 214 15.12 8.50 0.96
CA GLN A 214 14.82 8.35 2.39
C GLN A 214 16.09 8.46 3.26
N GLY A 215 15.91 8.83 4.54
CA GLY A 215 17.00 8.86 5.52
C GLY A 215 18.02 10.00 5.35
N LEU A 216 17.78 10.95 4.44
CA LEU A 216 18.70 12.08 4.20
C LEU A 216 18.78 13.00 5.43
N LYS A 217 20.00 13.26 5.89
CA LYS A 217 20.29 14.18 7.01
C LYS A 217 20.23 15.64 6.52
N ALA A 218 19.55 16.50 7.26
CA ALA A 218 19.46 17.94 6.99
C ALA A 218 19.27 18.70 8.31
N GLY A 219 19.71 19.97 8.36
CA GLY A 219 19.61 20.79 9.57
C GLY A 219 18.19 21.31 9.84
N ASN A 220 17.36 21.43 8.81
CA ASN A 220 15.97 21.82 8.95
C ASN A 220 15.07 21.19 7.86
N LYS A 221 13.76 21.41 7.98
CA LYS A 221 12.74 20.83 7.08
C LYS A 221 12.89 21.30 5.63
N LYS A 222 13.22 22.58 5.40
CA LYS A 222 13.42 23.16 4.06
C LYS A 222 14.59 22.49 3.35
N GLN A 223 15.75 22.44 4.02
CA GLN A 223 16.94 21.74 3.53
C GLN A 223 16.68 20.24 3.28
N LYS A 224 15.86 19.60 4.12
CA LYS A 224 15.46 18.20 3.91
C LYS A 224 14.68 18.03 2.60
N TYR A 225 13.77 18.95 2.31
CA TYR A 225 12.98 18.93 1.07
C TYR A 225 13.84 19.21 -0.16
N GLU A 226 14.76 20.17 -0.09
CA GLU A 226 15.75 20.44 -1.13
C GLU A 226 16.59 19.20 -1.44
N LYS A 227 17.15 18.54 -0.41
CA LYS A 227 17.93 17.29 -0.60
C LYS A 227 17.11 16.14 -1.20
N ILE A 228 15.83 16.02 -0.84
CA ILE A 228 14.93 15.03 -1.44
C ILE A 228 14.71 15.37 -2.93
N SER A 229 14.46 16.63 -3.26
CA SER A 229 14.31 17.12 -4.64
C SER A 229 15.55 16.80 -5.47
N GLU A 230 16.72 17.22 -5.01
CA GLU A 230 18.02 16.96 -5.66
C GLU A 230 18.23 15.47 -5.92
N ARG A 231 17.97 14.62 -4.92
CA ARG A 231 18.12 13.17 -5.07
C ARG A 231 17.10 12.59 -6.05
N LYS A 232 15.87 13.08 -6.09
CA LYS A 232 14.85 12.64 -7.06
C LYS A 232 15.24 13.00 -8.49
N ILE A 233 15.73 14.21 -8.71
CA ILE A 233 16.17 14.69 -10.03
C ILE A 233 17.41 13.91 -10.49
N ALA A 234 18.37 13.67 -9.60
CA ALA A 234 19.58 12.93 -9.92
C ALA A 234 19.37 11.41 -10.13
N THR A 235 18.24 10.85 -9.65
CA THR A 235 17.93 9.43 -9.81
C THR A 235 17.14 9.20 -11.09
N SER A 236 17.77 8.63 -12.12
CA SER A 236 17.08 8.28 -13.36
C SER A 236 15.97 7.23 -13.13
N THR A 237 15.00 7.17 -14.05
CA THR A 237 13.92 6.18 -13.99
C THR A 237 14.48 4.75 -13.96
N GLU A 238 15.50 4.48 -14.77
CA GLU A 238 16.18 3.19 -14.89
C GLU A 238 16.93 2.85 -13.61
N ALA A 239 17.57 3.83 -12.97
CA ALA A 239 18.24 3.63 -11.70
C ALA A 239 17.23 3.30 -10.57
N LEU A 240 16.09 3.99 -10.55
CA LEU A 240 15.02 3.72 -9.58
C LEU A 240 14.41 2.33 -9.77
N CYS A 241 14.19 1.92 -11.02
CA CYS A 241 13.50 0.67 -11.39
C CYS A 241 14.45 -0.52 -11.63
N ARG A 242 15.76 -0.34 -11.47
CA ARG A 242 16.76 -1.40 -11.69
C ARG A 242 16.43 -2.64 -10.86
N GLY A 243 16.39 -3.80 -11.52
CA GLY A 243 16.09 -5.10 -10.91
C GLY A 243 14.60 -5.39 -10.70
N TYR A 244 13.71 -4.54 -11.23
CA TYR A 244 12.26 -4.75 -11.25
C TYR A 244 11.74 -4.82 -12.69
N PRO A 245 10.51 -5.32 -12.93
CA PRO A 245 9.93 -5.39 -14.27
C PRO A 245 9.91 -4.04 -15.01
N THR A 246 10.13 -4.07 -16.31
CA THR A 246 10.27 -2.87 -17.17
C THR A 246 9.02 -2.00 -17.22
N GLU A 247 7.86 -2.57 -16.90
CA GLU A 247 6.58 -1.89 -16.81
C GLU A 247 6.58 -0.75 -15.79
N PHE A 248 7.35 -0.88 -14.70
CA PHE A 248 7.49 0.21 -13.72
C PHE A 248 8.26 1.40 -14.29
N ALA A 249 9.32 1.16 -15.06
CA ALA A 249 10.02 2.23 -15.78
C ALA A 249 9.11 2.86 -16.83
N SER A 250 8.40 2.04 -17.60
CA SER A 250 7.44 2.48 -18.62
C SER A 250 6.32 3.36 -18.04
N TYR A 251 5.83 3.02 -16.85
CA TYR A 251 4.87 3.82 -16.09
C TYR A 251 5.41 5.23 -15.80
N PHE A 252 6.65 5.35 -15.30
CA PHE A 252 7.27 6.65 -15.02
C PHE A 252 7.54 7.45 -16.30
N HIS A 253 8.05 6.81 -17.35
CA HIS A 253 8.26 7.49 -18.63
C HIS A 253 6.95 8.07 -19.16
N TYR A 254 5.87 7.29 -19.09
CA TYR A 254 4.53 7.77 -19.43
C TYR A 254 4.13 8.99 -18.59
N CYS A 255 4.14 8.87 -17.26
CA CYS A 255 3.71 9.96 -16.38
C CYS A 255 4.52 11.25 -16.58
N ARG A 256 5.84 11.12 -16.79
CA ARG A 256 6.76 12.24 -17.02
C ARG A 256 6.62 12.86 -18.42
N SER A 257 6.09 12.12 -19.39
CA SER A 257 5.82 12.62 -20.75
C SER A 257 4.54 13.45 -20.85
N LEU A 258 3.63 13.32 -19.88
CA LEU A 258 2.37 14.06 -19.88
C LEU A 258 2.60 15.56 -19.74
N ARG A 259 1.94 16.35 -20.59
CA ARG A 259 1.84 17.80 -20.44
C ARG A 259 0.92 18.13 -19.26
N PHE A 260 0.98 19.38 -18.81
CA PHE A 260 0.24 19.84 -17.63
C PHE A 260 -1.28 19.60 -17.74
N GLU A 261 -1.85 19.79 -18.93
CA GLU A 261 -3.29 19.67 -19.17
C GLU A 261 -3.71 18.32 -19.76
N ASP A 262 -2.76 17.40 -19.99
CA ASP A 262 -3.10 16.11 -20.61
C ASP A 262 -3.99 15.28 -19.69
N ALA A 263 -4.94 14.56 -20.30
CA ALA A 263 -5.67 13.49 -19.63
C ALA A 263 -4.82 12.21 -19.69
N PRO A 264 -4.43 11.62 -18.55
CA PRO A 264 -3.76 10.33 -18.56
C PRO A 264 -4.64 9.25 -19.18
N ASP A 265 -4.03 8.36 -19.97
CA ASP A 265 -4.59 7.09 -20.40
C ASP A 265 -4.42 6.08 -19.24
N TYR A 266 -5.35 6.16 -18.29
CA TYR A 266 -5.38 5.27 -17.13
C TYR A 266 -5.50 3.80 -17.56
N GLN A 267 -6.13 3.53 -18.71
CA GLN A 267 -6.31 2.17 -19.21
C GLN A 267 -5.00 1.58 -19.73
N TYR A 268 -4.17 2.37 -20.41
CA TYR A 268 -2.82 1.97 -20.77
C TYR A 268 -1.99 1.62 -19.54
N LEU A 269 -2.00 2.48 -18.52
CA LEU A 269 -1.25 2.26 -17.28
C LEU A 269 -1.70 0.99 -16.54
N LYS A 270 -3.02 0.73 -16.47
CA LYS A 270 -3.56 -0.53 -15.92
C LYS A 270 -3.14 -1.74 -16.76
N ARG A 271 -3.16 -1.61 -18.09
CA ARG A 271 -2.80 -2.69 -19.02
C ARG A 271 -1.34 -3.11 -18.87
N LEU A 272 -0.41 -2.16 -18.69
CA LEU A 272 1.00 -2.48 -18.40
C LEU A 272 1.12 -3.50 -17.27
N PHE A 273 0.52 -3.21 -16.12
CA PHE A 273 0.60 -4.07 -14.94
C PHE A 273 -0.23 -5.35 -15.06
N ARG A 274 -1.39 -5.29 -15.74
CA ARG A 274 -2.23 -6.48 -15.97
C ARG A 274 -1.55 -7.50 -16.89
N ASP A 275 -0.91 -7.03 -17.97
CA ASP A 275 -0.23 -7.92 -18.91
C ASP A 275 1.01 -8.55 -18.26
N LEU A 276 1.73 -7.80 -17.43
CA LEU A 276 2.79 -8.35 -16.57
C LEU A 276 2.24 -9.38 -15.58
N PHE A 277 1.12 -9.10 -14.92
CA PHE A 277 0.49 -10.02 -13.96
C PHE A 277 0.15 -11.37 -14.61
N ILE A 278 -0.39 -11.34 -15.83
CA ILE A 278 -0.72 -12.54 -16.61
C ILE A 278 0.57 -13.27 -17.02
N ARG A 279 1.60 -12.55 -17.47
CA ARG A 279 2.87 -13.14 -17.91
C ARG A 279 3.62 -13.88 -16.80
N GLU A 280 3.54 -13.37 -15.57
CA GLU A 280 4.08 -14.01 -14.37
C GLU A 280 3.24 -15.22 -13.90
N GLY A 281 2.09 -15.50 -14.55
CA GLY A 281 1.22 -16.62 -14.20
C GLY A 281 0.46 -16.44 -12.88
N PHE A 282 0.32 -15.21 -12.39
CA PHE A 282 -0.41 -14.95 -11.15
C PHE A 282 -1.92 -15.11 -11.33
N GLN A 283 -2.59 -15.60 -10.30
CA GLN A 283 -4.05 -15.64 -10.22
C GLN A 283 -4.58 -14.38 -9.54
N PHE A 284 -5.61 -13.76 -10.13
CA PHE A 284 -6.25 -12.59 -9.57
C PHE A 284 -7.31 -13.00 -8.53
N ASP A 285 -6.83 -13.49 -7.40
CA ASP A 285 -7.61 -14.13 -6.33
C ASP A 285 -7.84 -13.22 -5.11
N TYR A 286 -7.33 -11.99 -5.15
CA TYR A 286 -7.30 -11.05 -4.01
C TYR A 286 -6.58 -11.59 -2.77
N VAL A 287 -5.67 -12.56 -2.94
CA VAL A 287 -4.81 -13.08 -1.87
C VAL A 287 -3.53 -12.25 -1.83
N PHE A 288 -3.53 -11.23 -0.98
CA PHE A 288 -2.39 -10.37 -0.69
C PHE A 288 -1.43 -11.03 0.33
N ASP A 289 -0.22 -10.49 0.45
CA ASP A 289 0.82 -11.03 1.35
C ASP A 289 0.35 -11.12 2.80
N TRP A 290 -0.33 -10.08 3.29
CA TRP A 290 -0.89 -10.06 4.65
C TRP A 290 -2.01 -11.07 4.85
N THR A 291 -2.73 -11.46 3.79
CA THR A 291 -3.75 -12.51 3.86
C THR A 291 -3.10 -13.86 4.18
N ILE A 292 -1.96 -14.16 3.55
CA ILE A 292 -1.19 -15.39 3.77
C ILE A 292 -0.58 -15.40 5.17
N LEU A 293 0.11 -14.33 5.55
CA LEU A 293 0.78 -14.22 6.86
C LEU A 293 -0.21 -14.39 8.03
N LYS A 294 -1.41 -13.82 7.90
CA LYS A 294 -2.45 -13.99 8.93
C LYS A 294 -2.98 -15.41 9.01
N TYR A 295 -3.19 -16.07 7.87
CA TYR A 295 -3.62 -17.46 7.85
C TYR A 295 -2.59 -18.36 8.56
N GLN A 296 -1.30 -18.14 8.30
CA GLN A 296 -0.21 -18.85 8.97
C GLN A 296 -0.18 -18.58 10.49
N GLN A 297 -0.34 -17.32 10.92
CA GLN A 297 -0.41 -16.97 12.34
C GLN A 297 -1.60 -17.65 13.04
N ALA A 298 -2.77 -17.69 12.40
CA ALA A 298 -3.97 -18.33 12.95
C ALA A 298 -3.79 -19.85 13.13
N GLN A 299 -3.12 -20.52 12.18
CA GLN A 299 -2.77 -21.94 12.31
C GLN A 299 -1.80 -22.20 13.47
N MET A 300 -0.82 -21.32 13.68
CA MET A 300 0.13 -21.46 14.80
C MET A 300 -0.54 -21.28 16.16
N THR A 301 -1.53 -20.41 16.28
CA THR A 301 -2.28 -20.19 17.54
C THR A 301 -3.29 -21.29 17.87
N THR A 302 -3.65 -22.14 16.90
CA THR A 302 -4.66 -23.20 17.06
C THR A 302 -4.05 -24.61 17.15
N ALA A 303 -2.72 -24.75 17.02
CA ALA A 303 -2.04 -26.02 17.22
C ALA A 303 -2.07 -26.42 18.71
N PRO A 304 -2.57 -27.61 19.08
CA PRO A 304 -2.56 -28.06 20.46
C PRO A 304 -1.12 -28.21 20.95
N THR A 305 -0.83 -27.68 22.15
CA THR A 305 0.40 -27.95 22.88
C THR A 305 0.55 -29.46 22.99
N ARG A 306 1.58 -30.05 22.35
CA ARG A 306 1.95 -31.45 22.58
C ARG A 306 2.10 -31.63 24.09
N ALA A 307 1.25 -32.48 24.68
CA ALA A 307 1.39 -32.88 26.06
C ALA A 307 2.80 -33.45 26.24
N ILE A 308 3.57 -32.84 27.14
CA ILE A 308 4.84 -33.39 27.60
C ILE A 308 4.47 -34.70 28.30
N ALA A 309 4.87 -35.82 27.71
CA ALA A 309 4.73 -37.13 28.34
C ALA A 309 5.45 -37.11 29.71
N PRO A 310 4.87 -37.69 30.77
CA PRO A 310 5.49 -37.68 32.08
C PRO A 310 6.85 -38.39 32.06
N PRO A 311 7.82 -37.97 32.89
CA PRO A 311 9.16 -38.51 32.87
C PRO A 311 9.14 -39.97 33.32
N VAL A 312 9.66 -40.84 32.45
CA VAL A 312 9.97 -42.23 32.79
C VAL A 312 11.08 -42.24 33.83
N GLY A 313 10.86 -43.01 34.90
CA GLY A 313 11.63 -42.99 36.14
C GLY A 313 13.13 -43.25 35.98
N GLN A 314 13.89 -42.64 36.90
CA GLN A 314 15.32 -42.85 37.08
C GLN A 314 15.61 -44.27 37.59
N SER A 315 16.52 -44.97 36.92
CA SER A 315 17.25 -46.09 37.50
C SER A 315 18.75 -45.90 37.29
N SER A 316 19.43 -45.90 38.43
CA SER A 316 20.84 -45.98 38.77
C SER A 316 21.82 -46.50 37.71
N GLY A 317 22.94 -45.80 37.53
CA GLY A 317 24.12 -46.34 36.83
C GLY A 317 25.26 -45.33 36.72
N MET A 318 26.45 -45.72 37.20
CA MET A 318 27.61 -44.86 37.47
C MET A 318 28.29 -44.24 36.24
N ALA A 319 28.96 -43.11 36.47
CA ALA A 319 29.90 -42.47 35.54
C ALA A 319 31.27 -43.17 35.53
N PRO A 320 32.04 -43.05 34.44
CA PRO A 320 33.48 -43.04 34.52
C PRO A 320 34.11 -41.72 34.08
N VAL A 321 35.32 -41.57 34.56
CA VAL A 321 36.17 -40.38 34.65
C VAL A 321 37.02 -40.20 33.38
N ALA A 322 37.49 -38.95 33.23
CA ALA A 322 38.34 -38.35 32.22
C ALA A 322 39.47 -39.20 31.60
N ASN A 323 39.85 -38.84 30.36
CA ASN A 323 41.27 -38.68 30.07
C ASN A 323 41.55 -37.57 29.04
N ASN A 324 42.53 -36.73 29.39
CA ASN A 324 43.18 -35.72 28.56
C ASN A 324 44.13 -36.41 27.58
N ASN A 325 44.24 -35.93 26.33
CA ASN A 325 45.57 -35.69 25.78
C ASN A 325 45.57 -34.67 24.64
N ARG A 326 46.43 -33.66 24.81
CA ARG A 326 46.88 -32.69 23.81
C ARG A 326 47.69 -33.40 22.71
N HIS A 327 47.72 -32.85 21.50
CA HIS A 327 48.97 -32.44 20.84
C HIS A 327 48.69 -31.47 19.69
N SER A 328 49.47 -30.39 19.71
CA SER A 328 49.64 -29.32 18.73
C SER A 328 50.59 -29.73 17.60
N GLY A 329 50.44 -29.14 16.41
CA GLY A 329 51.39 -29.23 15.32
C GLY A 329 51.02 -28.34 14.13
N THR A 330 51.59 -27.14 14.12
CA THR A 330 51.93 -26.25 12.99
C THR A 330 52.68 -27.00 11.88
N GLU A 331 52.88 -26.58 10.62
CA GLU A 331 52.76 -25.32 9.89
C GLU A 331 52.93 -25.61 8.36
N GLU A 332 52.46 -24.67 7.54
CA GLU A 332 53.00 -24.18 6.25
C GLU A 332 53.31 -25.06 5.02
N GLY A 333 52.81 -24.58 3.86
CA GLY A 333 53.52 -24.72 2.59
C GLY A 333 52.72 -24.42 1.31
N ARG A 334 52.73 -23.15 0.87
CA ARG A 334 52.87 -22.59 -0.52
C ARG A 334 52.47 -23.47 -1.74
N ARG A 335 51.96 -23.00 -2.89
CA ARG A 335 51.80 -21.70 -3.58
C ARG A 335 51.09 -21.98 -4.94
N SER A 336 50.43 -20.95 -5.53
CA SER A 336 50.27 -20.61 -6.98
C SER A 336 49.95 -21.71 -8.02
N GLY A 337 49.08 -21.54 -9.01
CA GLY A 337 48.34 -20.39 -9.52
C GLY A 337 48.01 -20.62 -11.02
N TRP A 338 46.88 -20.06 -11.46
CA TRP A 338 46.55 -19.51 -12.79
C TRP A 338 46.43 -20.41 -14.04
N SER A 339 45.54 -19.92 -14.92
CA SER A 339 45.32 -20.20 -16.35
C SER A 339 44.43 -21.41 -16.69
N ASP A 340 43.62 -21.42 -17.75
CA ASP A 340 42.88 -20.42 -18.54
C ASP A 340 42.05 -21.28 -19.54
N MET A 341 41.12 -20.64 -20.25
CA MET A 341 40.57 -21.05 -21.55
C MET A 341 39.46 -22.12 -21.65
N ASP A 342 38.28 -21.59 -22.01
CA ASP A 342 37.21 -22.13 -22.86
C ASP A 342 37.75 -22.60 -24.25
N PRO A 343 37.04 -23.50 -24.97
CA PRO A 343 36.36 -22.98 -26.15
C PRO A 343 34.99 -23.60 -26.48
N THR A 344 34.08 -22.69 -26.85
CA THR A 344 32.90 -22.78 -27.71
C THR A 344 32.77 -23.97 -28.68
N ARG A 345 31.53 -24.52 -28.79
CA ARG A 345 31.02 -25.10 -30.04
C ARG A 345 29.52 -24.84 -30.21
N ARG A 346 29.18 -24.16 -31.32
CA ARG A 346 27.84 -23.95 -31.88
C ARG A 346 27.31 -25.25 -32.52
N GLN A 347 25.99 -25.49 -32.46
CA GLN A 347 25.19 -25.93 -33.62
C GLN A 347 23.67 -25.84 -33.34
N ALA A 348 22.95 -25.39 -34.37
CA ALA A 348 21.51 -25.10 -34.42
C ALA A 348 20.68 -26.32 -34.90
N PRO A 349 19.33 -26.28 -34.86
CA PRO A 349 18.43 -27.45 -34.84
C PRO A 349 17.77 -27.77 -36.20
N PRO A 350 17.05 -28.90 -36.30
CA PRO A 350 15.73 -28.92 -36.97
C PRO A 350 14.75 -29.99 -36.41
N PRO A 351 13.53 -30.17 -36.98
CA PRO A 351 12.52 -29.19 -37.36
C PRO A 351 11.12 -29.51 -36.79
N VAL A 352 10.20 -28.57 -37.07
CA VAL A 352 8.76 -28.56 -36.78
C VAL A 352 8.01 -29.60 -37.61
N ILE A 353 7.05 -30.32 -36.98
CA ILE A 353 6.02 -31.10 -37.65
C ILE A 353 4.66 -30.44 -37.40
N ASN A 354 3.87 -30.35 -38.46
CA ASN A 354 2.58 -29.71 -38.58
C ASN A 354 1.49 -30.81 -38.73
N ALA A 355 0.42 -30.75 -37.94
CA ALA A 355 -0.90 -31.44 -38.07
C ALA A 355 -1.54 -31.46 -36.68
N GLY A 356 -2.82 -31.32 -36.42
CA GLY A 356 -4.02 -31.20 -37.24
C GLY A 356 -5.20 -31.16 -36.24
N SER A 357 -6.32 -30.64 -36.71
CA SER A 357 -7.61 -30.54 -36.00
C SER A 357 -8.06 -31.85 -35.33
N LEU A 358 -8.63 -31.79 -34.11
CA LEU A 358 -9.89 -32.48 -33.73
C LEU A 358 -10.26 -32.35 -32.24
N ALA A 359 -11.60 -32.30 -32.05
CA ALA A 359 -12.39 -32.84 -30.95
C ALA A 359 -12.54 -32.06 -29.62
N LYS A 360 -13.76 -31.53 -29.48
CA LYS A 360 -14.46 -31.31 -28.21
C LYS A 360 -14.44 -32.59 -27.35
N GLN A 361 -13.96 -32.51 -26.12
CA GLN A 361 -14.29 -33.45 -25.06
C GLN A 361 -14.77 -32.71 -23.82
N LYS A 362 -15.95 -33.13 -23.33
CA LYS A 362 -16.57 -32.73 -22.07
C LYS A 362 -15.75 -33.28 -20.91
N SER A 363 -15.40 -32.42 -19.95
CA SER A 363 -14.83 -32.84 -18.66
C SER A 363 -15.96 -33.16 -17.66
N PRO A 364 -15.78 -34.17 -16.77
CA PRO A 364 -16.81 -34.57 -15.81
C PRO A 364 -16.80 -33.66 -14.57
N VAL A 365 -18.00 -33.45 -14.03
CA VAL A 365 -18.29 -32.76 -12.77
C VAL A 365 -17.61 -33.48 -11.60
N ARG A 366 -16.95 -32.73 -10.71
CA ARG A 366 -16.51 -33.19 -9.39
C ARG A 366 -17.11 -32.29 -8.29
N PRO A 367 -17.42 -32.88 -7.11
CA PRO A 367 -18.33 -32.31 -6.13
C PRO A 367 -17.71 -31.15 -5.35
N GLU A 368 -18.56 -30.19 -5.01
CA GLU A 368 -18.25 -29.04 -4.15
C GLU A 368 -17.80 -29.50 -2.75
N THR A 369 -16.57 -29.16 -2.37
CA THR A 369 -16.18 -29.13 -0.96
C THR A 369 -16.54 -27.77 -0.39
N SER A 370 -17.60 -27.73 0.41
CA SER A 370 -18.01 -26.57 1.22
C SER A 370 -16.98 -26.30 2.33
N THR A 371 -15.89 -25.62 2.01
CA THR A 371 -14.98 -25.06 3.02
C THR A 371 -15.47 -23.67 3.44
N SER A 372 -16.19 -23.68 4.57
CA SER A 372 -16.45 -22.59 5.53
C SER A 372 -16.30 -21.14 5.04
N LYS A 373 -17.40 -20.58 4.52
CA LYS A 373 -17.60 -19.12 4.44
C LYS A 373 -17.53 -18.44 5.81
N ASP A 374 -17.72 -19.19 6.90
CA ASP A 374 -17.79 -18.67 8.26
C ASP A 374 -16.43 -18.26 8.86
N ALA A 375 -15.32 -18.85 8.39
CA ALA A 375 -13.97 -18.47 8.87
C ALA A 375 -13.50 -17.10 8.35
N VAL A 376 -14.16 -16.56 7.31
CA VAL A 376 -13.89 -15.23 6.74
C VAL A 376 -14.60 -14.13 7.53
N PHE A 377 -15.62 -14.45 8.33
CA PHE A 377 -16.40 -13.44 9.07
C PHE A 377 -15.73 -12.97 10.36
N ASP A 378 -14.85 -13.78 10.98
CA ASP A 378 -14.07 -13.39 12.17
C ASP A 378 -12.73 -12.68 11.82
N PHE A 379 -12.52 -12.40 10.53
CA PHE A 379 -11.30 -11.84 9.95
C PHE A 379 -10.87 -10.47 10.51
N PHE A 380 -11.75 -9.70 11.18
CA PHE A 380 -11.43 -8.35 11.69
C PHE A 380 -11.56 -8.11 13.20
N GLY A 381 -12.11 -9.06 13.97
CA GLY A 381 -12.14 -8.95 15.44
C GLY A 381 -10.72 -8.84 16.02
N THR A 382 -9.79 -9.60 15.44
CA THR A 382 -8.37 -9.66 15.84
C THR A 382 -7.54 -8.51 15.25
N PHE A 383 -7.91 -7.96 14.08
CA PHE A 383 -7.24 -6.79 13.49
C PHE A 383 -7.39 -5.54 14.37
N LYS A 384 -8.54 -5.36 15.03
CA LYS A 384 -8.77 -4.26 15.99
C LYS A 384 -7.80 -4.27 17.18
N ARG A 385 -7.22 -5.44 17.52
CA ARG A 385 -6.27 -5.60 18.62
C ARG A 385 -4.82 -5.41 18.19
N ILE A 386 -4.48 -5.71 16.93
CA ILE A 386 -3.09 -5.71 16.43
C ILE A 386 -2.76 -4.41 15.67
N PHE A 387 -3.72 -3.83 14.96
CA PHE A 387 -3.50 -2.63 14.15
C PHE A 387 -4.24 -1.45 14.75
N LYS A 388 -3.51 -0.35 15.01
CA LYS A 388 -4.12 0.98 15.04
C LYS A 388 -4.86 1.13 13.71
N ALA A 389 -6.13 1.49 13.73
CA ALA A 389 -6.75 1.96 12.50
C ALA A 389 -6.02 3.26 12.14
N ALA A 390 -5.02 3.18 11.27
CA ALA A 390 -4.29 4.36 10.86
C ALA A 390 -5.18 5.15 9.90
N CYS A 391 -5.76 6.22 10.43
CA CYS A 391 -5.96 7.41 9.63
C CYS A 391 -4.90 8.41 10.09
N CYS A 392 -4.19 8.97 9.12
CA CYS A 392 -3.28 10.10 9.21
C CYS A 392 -1.86 9.82 9.77
N LEU A 393 -0.89 9.86 8.86
CA LEU A 393 0.52 10.23 9.12
C LEU A 393 0.98 11.29 8.11
#